data_AF-A0A286UEI3-F1
#
_entry.id   AF-A0A286UEI3-F1
#
_cell.length_a   1.000
_cell.length_b   1.000
_cell.length_c   1.000
_cell.angle_alpha   90.00
_cell.angle_beta   90.00
_cell.angle_gamma   90.00
#
_symmetry.space_group_name_H-M   'P 1'
#
loop_
_entity.id
_entity.type
_entity.pdbx_description
1 polymer ?
#
loop_
_entity_poly.entity_id
_entity_poly.type
_entity_poly.pdbx_seq_one_letter_code
_entity_poly.pdbx_strand_id
1 'polypeptide(L)'
;MSASPEKRQRFINVFANIRDELIQHFANEGMPDDGQEWFRRSLDHNVIGGKLTRGLSVIDTVEILLGHALSEDEYRRVATLGYTIELLQAALLVADDIMDRSVTRRGRPCWYTISSVGSIAVNDAFMLEQAAFYILRSHFRNEPYYADVVDLLLETKYNTDAGQLVDCISEGSTDLSAFSLNKHCFLSKFKTMFYSFYCPVLLSLNYVSTSIPGIATPEVFSKVKEIFIPFGEYYQVQDDYVDCYYTPEQMGKIGTDIVDGKCSWLIVTALTHANSEQRRVLEECYGRKDAEKEKRVKEIYDELDLRGNMLNTRGIRLSW
;
A
#
# COMPACT_ATOMS: atom_id res chain seq x y z
N MET A 1 -8.50 12.32 -5.57
CA MET A 1 -9.25 12.28 -6.84
C MET A 1 -8.67 11.16 -7.69
N SER A 2 -9.48 10.32 -8.32
CA SER A 2 -8.97 9.30 -9.25
C SER A 2 -8.45 9.98 -10.51
N ALA A 3 -7.32 9.52 -11.05
CA ALA A 3 -6.84 9.99 -12.35
C ALA A 3 -7.91 9.78 -13.43
N SER A 4 -7.90 10.62 -14.48
CA SER A 4 -8.82 10.43 -15.61
C SER A 4 -8.60 9.04 -16.22
N PRO A 5 -9.67 8.40 -16.77
CA PRO A 5 -9.54 7.10 -17.41
C PRO A 5 -8.43 7.05 -18.47
N GLU A 6 -8.25 8.15 -19.21
CA GLU A 6 -7.18 8.31 -20.22
C GLU A 6 -5.78 8.33 -19.61
N LYS A 7 -5.55 9.13 -18.54
CA LYS A 7 -4.25 9.16 -17.82
C LYS A 7 -3.90 7.78 -17.30
N ARG A 8 -4.88 7.09 -16.70
CA ARG A 8 -4.70 5.73 -16.19
C ARG A 8 -4.37 4.75 -17.30
N GLN A 9 -5.08 4.80 -18.43
CA GLN A 9 -4.81 3.90 -19.55
C GLN A 9 -3.44 4.15 -20.17
N ARG A 10 -3.03 5.42 -20.32
CA ARG A 10 -1.69 5.79 -20.80
C ARG A 10 -0.60 5.20 -19.90
N PHE A 11 -0.76 5.27 -18.58
CA PHE A 11 0.17 4.68 -17.63
C PHE A 11 0.22 3.15 -17.79
N ILE A 12 -0.95 2.48 -17.83
CA ILE A 12 -1.06 1.03 -18.06
C ILE A 12 -0.35 0.58 -19.34
N ASN A 13 -0.40 1.37 -20.41
CA ASN A 13 0.29 1.03 -21.65
C ASN A 13 1.81 0.98 -21.49
N VAL A 14 2.40 1.75 -20.57
CA VAL A 14 3.84 1.67 -20.25
C VAL A 14 4.18 0.35 -19.55
N PHE A 15 3.28 -0.19 -18.73
CA PHE A 15 3.49 -1.48 -18.06
C PHE A 15 3.69 -2.63 -19.05
N ALA A 16 2.98 -2.63 -20.18
CA ALA A 16 3.13 -3.68 -21.18
C ALA A 16 4.59 -3.81 -21.64
N ASN A 17 5.27 -2.67 -21.85
CA ASN A 17 6.68 -2.65 -22.24
C ASN A 17 7.59 -3.14 -21.10
N ILE A 18 7.32 -2.74 -19.85
CA ILE A 18 8.07 -3.18 -18.67
C ILE A 18 7.95 -4.70 -18.47
N ARG A 19 6.73 -5.23 -18.57
CA ARG A 19 6.47 -6.67 -18.49
C ARG A 19 7.22 -7.41 -19.57
N ASP A 20 7.09 -6.97 -20.83
CA ASP A 20 7.73 -7.65 -21.95
C ASP A 20 9.27 -7.58 -21.86
N GLU A 21 9.84 -6.48 -21.33
CA GLU A 21 11.28 -6.37 -21.00
C GLU A 21 11.71 -7.40 -19.95
N LEU A 22 10.96 -7.52 -18.85
CA LEU A 22 11.24 -8.50 -17.78
C LEU A 22 11.21 -9.94 -18.31
N ILE A 23 10.22 -10.27 -19.15
CA ILE A 23 10.13 -11.60 -19.76
C ILE A 23 11.27 -11.83 -20.74
N GLN A 24 11.58 -10.84 -21.58
CA GLN A 24 12.68 -10.95 -22.55
C GLN A 24 14.03 -11.11 -21.86
N HIS A 25 14.26 -10.46 -20.73
CA HIS A 25 15.46 -10.69 -19.93
C HIS A 25 15.59 -12.15 -19.52
N PHE A 26 14.53 -12.74 -18.97
CA PHE A 26 14.57 -14.15 -18.58
C PHE A 26 14.72 -15.10 -19.76
N ALA A 27 14.09 -14.81 -20.90
CA ALA A 27 14.32 -15.56 -22.13
C ALA A 27 15.81 -15.56 -22.53
N ASN A 28 16.48 -14.41 -22.43
CA ASN A 28 17.90 -14.27 -22.75
C ASN A 28 18.81 -15.03 -21.77
N GLU A 29 18.40 -15.16 -20.51
CA GLU A 29 19.11 -15.97 -19.50
C GLU A 29 18.78 -17.48 -19.60
N GLY A 30 17.98 -17.89 -20.58
CA GLY A 30 17.61 -19.29 -20.80
C GLY A 30 16.54 -19.82 -19.85
N MET A 31 15.70 -18.96 -19.27
CA MET A 31 14.55 -19.40 -18.49
C MET A 31 13.60 -20.23 -19.38
N PRO A 32 13.16 -21.41 -18.92
CA PRO A 32 12.15 -22.20 -19.62
C PRO A 32 10.84 -21.42 -19.92
N ASP A 33 10.18 -21.76 -21.03
CA ASP A 33 8.98 -21.06 -21.51
C ASP A 33 7.82 -21.05 -20.49
N ASP A 34 7.68 -22.13 -19.71
CA ASP A 34 6.68 -22.22 -18.65
C ASP A 34 6.97 -21.27 -17.48
N GLY A 35 8.25 -21.07 -17.12
CA GLY A 35 8.69 -20.07 -16.15
C GLY A 35 8.43 -18.63 -16.63
N GLN A 36 8.69 -18.36 -17.90
CA GLN A 36 8.40 -17.06 -18.51
C GLN A 36 6.91 -16.74 -18.50
N GLU A 37 6.07 -17.69 -18.93
CA GLU A 37 4.62 -17.52 -18.94
C GLU A 37 4.04 -17.43 -17.53
N TRP A 38 4.58 -18.18 -16.56
CA TRP A 38 4.21 -18.05 -15.15
C TRP A 38 4.43 -16.63 -14.64
N PHE A 39 5.62 -16.09 -14.86
CA PHE A 39 5.96 -14.76 -14.36
C PHE A 39 5.13 -13.67 -15.05
N ARG A 40 4.87 -13.81 -16.35
CA ARG A 40 3.96 -12.93 -17.10
C ARG A 40 2.57 -12.88 -16.46
N ARG A 41 2.00 -14.05 -16.15
CA ARG A 41 0.69 -14.15 -15.48
C ARG A 41 0.70 -13.50 -14.08
N SER A 42 1.77 -13.71 -13.31
CA SER A 42 1.92 -13.07 -12.00
C SER A 42 1.94 -11.55 -12.11
N LEU A 43 2.71 -11.00 -13.06
CA LEU A 43 2.78 -9.55 -13.33
C LEU A 43 1.41 -8.97 -13.72
N ASP A 44 0.73 -9.59 -14.68
CA ASP A 44 -0.57 -9.12 -15.18
C ASP A 44 -1.68 -9.21 -14.12
N HIS A 45 -1.63 -10.21 -13.25
CA HIS A 45 -2.61 -10.37 -12.17
C HIS A 45 -2.41 -9.34 -11.06
N ASN A 46 -1.16 -9.19 -10.60
CA ASN A 46 -0.85 -8.52 -9.33
C ASN A 46 -0.54 -7.03 -9.48
N VAL A 47 0.04 -6.59 -10.60
CA VAL A 47 0.46 -5.18 -10.75
C VAL A 47 -0.71 -4.31 -11.25
N ILE A 48 -1.44 -4.79 -12.24
CA ILE A 48 -2.58 -4.08 -12.83
C ILE A 48 -3.89 -4.36 -12.04
N GLY A 49 -4.89 -3.50 -12.20
CA GLY A 49 -6.22 -3.63 -11.59
C GLY A 49 -6.47 -2.73 -10.38
N GLY A 50 -5.41 -2.15 -9.81
CA GLY A 50 -5.53 -1.09 -8.82
C GLY A 50 -5.88 0.27 -9.42
N LYS A 51 -5.94 1.29 -8.55
CA LYS A 51 -6.07 2.70 -8.94
C LYS A 51 -4.77 3.28 -9.53
N LEU A 52 -3.62 2.63 -9.25
CA LEU A 52 -2.27 3.03 -9.69
C LEU A 52 -1.87 4.43 -9.22
N THR A 53 -2.47 4.89 -8.13
CA THR A 53 -2.31 6.26 -7.63
C THR A 53 -0.88 6.58 -7.22
N ARG A 54 -0.12 5.60 -6.71
CA ARG A 54 1.26 5.82 -6.25
C ARG A 54 2.16 6.11 -7.45
N GLY A 55 2.13 5.24 -8.46
CA GLY A 55 2.89 5.43 -9.70
C GLY A 55 2.45 6.68 -10.47
N LEU A 56 1.13 6.92 -10.59
CA LEU A 56 0.62 8.13 -11.23
C LEU A 56 1.03 9.42 -10.50
N SER A 57 1.11 9.39 -9.16
CA SER A 57 1.55 10.55 -8.40
C SER A 57 3.00 10.92 -8.65
N VAL A 58 3.85 9.97 -9.06
CA VAL A 58 5.23 10.28 -9.49
C VAL A 58 5.20 11.17 -10.73
N ILE A 59 4.36 10.82 -11.72
CA ILE A 59 4.20 11.60 -12.95
C ILE A 59 3.63 12.99 -12.65
N ASP A 60 2.50 13.03 -11.93
CA ASP A 60 1.85 14.30 -11.62
C ASP A 60 2.79 15.22 -10.82
N THR A 61 3.58 14.67 -9.88
CA THR A 61 4.55 15.46 -9.09
C THR A 61 5.68 16.00 -9.97
N VAL A 62 6.23 15.20 -10.88
CA VAL A 62 7.28 15.68 -11.80
C VAL A 62 6.74 16.79 -12.72
N GLU A 63 5.55 16.63 -13.31
CA GLU A 63 4.91 17.67 -14.14
C GLU A 63 4.70 18.98 -13.36
N ILE A 64 4.25 18.88 -12.10
CA ILE A 64 4.04 20.04 -11.22
C ILE A 64 5.38 20.75 -10.94
N LEU A 65 6.44 20.00 -10.62
CA LEU A 65 7.74 20.57 -10.26
C LEU A 65 8.47 21.20 -11.45
N LEU A 66 8.36 20.60 -12.64
CA LEU A 66 8.93 21.15 -13.87
C LEU A 66 8.08 22.29 -14.46
N GLY A 67 6.79 22.35 -14.12
CA GLY A 67 5.87 23.39 -14.57
C GLY A 67 5.41 23.23 -16.02
N HIS A 68 5.59 22.04 -16.62
CA HIS A 68 5.14 21.72 -17.97
C HIS A 68 4.74 20.25 -18.10
N ALA A 69 3.98 19.94 -19.15
CA ALA A 69 3.68 18.56 -19.52
C ALA A 69 4.95 17.85 -20.02
N LEU A 70 5.09 16.57 -19.71
CA LEU A 70 6.22 15.76 -20.17
C LEU A 70 6.10 15.42 -21.66
N SER A 71 7.24 15.42 -22.36
CA SER A 71 7.34 14.77 -23.67
C SER A 71 7.08 13.26 -23.56
N GLU A 72 6.84 12.58 -24.68
CA GLU A 72 6.57 11.12 -24.64
C GLU A 72 7.74 10.31 -24.06
N ASP A 73 8.99 10.72 -24.31
CA ASP A 73 10.17 10.05 -23.76
C ASP A 73 10.31 10.29 -22.26
N GLU A 74 10.14 11.53 -21.81
CA GLU A 74 10.14 11.86 -20.37
C GLU A 74 9.00 11.15 -19.65
N TYR A 75 7.79 11.17 -20.22
CA TYR A 75 6.63 10.49 -19.65
C TYR A 75 6.89 9.00 -19.49
N ARG A 76 7.39 8.32 -20.53
CA ARG A 76 7.75 6.90 -20.44
C ARG A 76 8.76 6.66 -19.32
N ARG A 77 9.79 7.49 -19.23
CA ARG A 77 10.84 7.38 -18.20
C ARG A 77 10.28 7.56 -16.79
N VAL A 78 9.52 8.63 -16.54
CA VAL A 78 8.91 8.90 -15.23
C VAL A 78 7.85 7.85 -14.88
N ALA A 79 7.11 7.35 -15.87
CA ALA A 79 6.17 6.25 -15.68
C ALA A 79 6.90 4.96 -15.28
N THR A 80 8.03 4.63 -15.91
CA THR A 80 8.88 3.49 -15.50
C THR A 80 9.36 3.64 -14.07
N LEU A 81 9.77 4.85 -13.65
CA LEU A 81 10.09 5.12 -12.25
C LEU A 81 8.87 4.90 -11.34
N GLY A 82 7.69 5.39 -11.72
CA GLY A 82 6.44 5.15 -11.00
C GLY A 82 6.05 3.67 -10.91
N TYR A 83 6.44 2.85 -11.89
CA TYR A 83 6.20 1.40 -11.82
C TYR A 83 7.09 0.68 -10.81
N THR A 84 8.24 1.24 -10.42
CA THR A 84 9.06 0.65 -9.34
C THR A 84 8.29 0.57 -8.02
N ILE A 85 7.53 1.62 -7.67
CA ILE A 85 6.72 1.62 -6.45
C ILE A 85 5.42 0.82 -6.60
N GLU A 86 4.84 0.73 -7.79
CA GLU A 86 3.67 -0.13 -8.04
C GLU A 86 4.03 -1.62 -8.00
N LEU A 87 5.22 -2.01 -8.49
CA LEU A 87 5.76 -3.36 -8.38
C LEU A 87 6.06 -3.72 -6.92
N LEU A 88 6.70 -2.81 -6.18
CA LEU A 88 6.95 -2.98 -4.75
C LEU A 88 5.64 -3.12 -3.96
N GLN A 89 4.63 -2.31 -4.28
CA GLN A 89 3.30 -2.46 -3.69
C GLN A 89 2.66 -3.81 -4.05
N ALA A 90 2.78 -4.28 -5.30
CA ALA A 90 2.23 -5.57 -5.70
C ALA A 90 2.86 -6.72 -4.89
N ALA A 91 4.18 -6.69 -4.68
CA ALA A 91 4.88 -7.64 -3.81
C ALA A 91 4.32 -7.63 -2.38
N LEU A 92 4.19 -6.44 -1.78
CA LEU A 92 3.65 -6.26 -0.44
C LEU A 92 2.22 -6.81 -0.32
N LEU A 93 1.35 -6.52 -1.29
CA LEU A 93 -0.04 -6.99 -1.30
C LEU A 93 -0.16 -8.51 -1.48
N VAL A 94 0.67 -9.13 -2.31
CA VAL A 94 0.66 -10.60 -2.46
C VAL A 94 1.06 -11.27 -1.16
N ALA A 95 2.09 -10.75 -0.46
CA ALA A 95 2.50 -11.27 0.83
C ALA A 95 1.42 -11.04 1.91
N ASP A 96 0.86 -9.82 1.98
CA ASP A 96 -0.21 -9.43 2.90
C ASP A 96 -1.45 -10.32 2.72
N ASP A 97 -1.90 -10.54 1.49
CA ASP A 97 -3.04 -11.41 1.18
C ASP A 97 -2.86 -12.84 1.75
N ILE A 98 -1.63 -13.37 1.75
CA ILE A 98 -1.31 -14.69 2.31
C ILE A 98 -1.35 -14.65 3.85
N MET A 99 -0.74 -13.64 4.45
CA MET A 99 -0.67 -13.48 5.92
C MET A 99 -2.08 -13.32 6.51
N ASP A 100 -2.88 -12.46 5.89
CA ASP A 100 -4.25 -12.14 6.33
C ASP A 100 -5.28 -13.18 5.88
N ARG A 101 -4.87 -14.17 5.07
CA ARG A 101 -5.77 -15.15 4.44
C ARG A 101 -6.93 -14.48 3.68
N SER A 102 -6.64 -13.36 3.03
CA SER A 102 -7.60 -12.61 2.21
C SER A 102 -8.08 -13.44 1.03
N VAL A 103 -9.36 -13.33 0.65
CA VAL A 103 -9.93 -14.14 -0.45
C VAL A 103 -9.92 -13.38 -1.78
N THR A 104 -10.11 -12.06 -1.74
CA THR A 104 -10.25 -11.21 -2.93
C THR A 104 -9.46 -9.92 -2.80
N ARG A 105 -8.83 -9.49 -3.90
CA ARG A 105 -8.09 -8.23 -4.03
C ARG A 105 -8.39 -7.60 -5.38
N ARG A 106 -8.72 -6.30 -5.40
CA ARG A 106 -9.01 -5.54 -6.64
C ARG A 106 -10.11 -6.21 -7.49
N GLY A 107 -11.15 -6.74 -6.84
CA GLY A 107 -12.29 -7.41 -7.51
C GLY A 107 -11.96 -8.76 -8.16
N ARG A 108 -10.79 -9.35 -7.86
CA ARG A 108 -10.35 -10.66 -8.36
C ARG A 108 -9.90 -11.54 -7.18
N PRO A 109 -9.82 -12.88 -7.34
CA PRO A 109 -9.23 -13.75 -6.33
C PRO A 109 -7.79 -13.31 -5.99
N CYS A 110 -7.43 -13.34 -4.70
CA CYS A 110 -6.04 -13.14 -4.28
C CYS A 110 -5.14 -14.17 -4.95
N TRP A 111 -3.92 -13.79 -5.35
CA TRP A 111 -3.06 -14.64 -6.20
C TRP A 111 -2.84 -16.05 -5.62
N TYR A 112 -2.58 -16.14 -4.31
CA TYR A 112 -2.35 -17.41 -3.62
C TYR A 112 -3.59 -18.33 -3.55
N THR A 113 -4.80 -17.78 -3.74
CA THR A 113 -6.06 -18.55 -3.71
C THR A 113 -6.35 -19.28 -5.02
N ILE A 114 -5.63 -18.93 -6.10
CA ILE A 114 -5.75 -19.63 -7.38
C ILE A 114 -5.19 -21.04 -7.21
N SER A 115 -5.97 -22.05 -7.60
CA SER A 115 -5.67 -23.46 -7.34
C SER A 115 -4.33 -23.94 -7.90
N SER A 116 -3.84 -23.35 -8.98
CA SER A 116 -2.53 -23.67 -9.56
C SER A 116 -1.37 -22.97 -8.83
N VAL A 117 -1.62 -21.91 -8.07
CA VAL A 117 -0.61 -21.03 -7.47
C VAL A 117 -0.28 -21.45 -6.04
N GLY A 118 -1.27 -21.42 -5.13
CA GLY A 118 -1.06 -21.76 -3.73
C GLY A 118 0.12 -21.01 -3.09
N SER A 119 1.00 -21.76 -2.41
CA SER A 119 2.17 -21.20 -1.71
C SER A 119 3.29 -20.70 -2.64
N ILE A 120 3.23 -20.96 -3.95
CA ILE A 120 4.19 -20.39 -4.91
C ILE A 120 4.12 -18.85 -4.89
N ALA A 121 2.95 -18.30 -4.53
CA ALA A 121 2.73 -16.88 -4.34
C ALA A 121 3.74 -16.20 -3.38
N VAL A 122 4.32 -16.93 -2.42
CA VAL A 122 5.38 -16.41 -1.55
C VAL A 122 6.61 -16.03 -2.38
N ASN A 123 7.06 -16.93 -3.26
CA ASN A 123 8.17 -16.64 -4.15
C ASN A 123 7.79 -15.58 -5.19
N ASP A 124 6.55 -15.60 -5.69
CA ASP A 124 6.08 -14.59 -6.65
C ASP A 124 6.09 -13.18 -6.04
N ALA A 125 5.82 -13.02 -4.73
CA ALA A 125 5.98 -11.74 -4.04
C ALA A 125 7.44 -11.26 -4.10
N PHE A 126 8.41 -12.14 -3.83
CA PHE A 126 9.84 -11.80 -3.98
C PHE A 126 10.19 -11.45 -5.42
N MET A 127 9.65 -12.17 -6.41
CA MET A 127 9.91 -11.88 -7.82
C MET A 127 9.36 -10.52 -8.25
N LEU A 128 8.19 -10.11 -7.74
CA LEU A 128 7.64 -8.77 -7.96
C LEU A 128 8.50 -7.67 -7.35
N GLU A 129 9.03 -7.90 -6.14
CA GLU A 129 9.99 -6.99 -5.49
C GLU A 129 11.27 -6.87 -6.33
N GLN A 130 11.85 -8.01 -6.73
CA GLN A 130 13.07 -8.03 -7.55
C GLN A 130 12.86 -7.38 -8.92
N ALA A 131 11.66 -7.46 -9.49
CA ALA A 131 11.31 -6.76 -10.72
C ALA A 131 11.41 -5.24 -10.58
N ALA A 132 11.00 -4.68 -9.43
CA ALA A 132 11.13 -3.25 -9.17
C ALA A 132 12.60 -2.80 -9.24
N PHE A 133 13.49 -3.53 -8.56
CA PHE A 133 14.93 -3.24 -8.56
C PHE A 133 15.60 -3.53 -9.91
N TYR A 134 15.17 -4.56 -10.62
CA TYR A 134 15.65 -4.84 -11.97
C TYR A 134 15.35 -3.68 -12.90
N ILE A 135 14.10 -3.21 -12.95
CA ILE A 135 13.67 -2.10 -13.79
C ILE A 135 14.39 -0.81 -13.39
N LEU A 136 14.50 -0.53 -12.08
CA LEU A 136 15.25 0.64 -11.61
C LEU A 136 16.70 0.60 -12.14
N ARG A 137 17.38 -0.54 -12.01
CA ARG A 137 18.75 -0.72 -12.47
C ARG A 137 18.87 -0.62 -13.99
N SER A 138 17.97 -1.22 -14.76
CA SER A 138 18.03 -1.22 -16.22
C SER A 138 17.87 0.17 -16.83
N HIS A 139 17.04 1.03 -16.21
CA HIS A 139 16.69 2.34 -16.77
C HIS A 139 17.42 3.53 -16.15
N PHE A 140 17.91 3.39 -14.91
CA PHE A 140 18.41 4.53 -14.14
C PHE A 140 19.83 4.34 -13.58
N ARG A 141 20.51 3.21 -13.80
CA ARG A 141 21.84 2.94 -13.20
C ARG A 141 22.91 4.02 -13.41
N ASN A 142 22.84 4.73 -14.54
CA ASN A 142 23.82 5.77 -14.88
C ASN A 142 23.37 7.17 -14.47
N GLU A 143 22.21 7.31 -13.84
CA GLU A 143 21.74 8.59 -13.32
C GLU A 143 22.49 8.98 -12.05
N PRO A 144 22.76 10.28 -11.84
CA PRO A 144 23.49 10.73 -10.66
C PRO A 144 22.75 10.43 -9.34
N TYR A 145 21.41 10.36 -9.38
CA TYR A 145 20.54 10.05 -8.24
C TYR A 145 20.24 8.55 -8.07
N TYR A 146 20.87 7.66 -8.86
CA TYR A 146 20.54 6.23 -8.84
C TYR A 146 20.69 5.61 -7.45
N ALA A 147 21.82 5.88 -6.78
CA ALA A 147 22.10 5.34 -5.45
C ALA A 147 21.05 5.80 -4.43
N ASP A 148 20.70 7.09 -4.44
CA ASP A 148 19.69 7.66 -3.54
C ASP A 148 18.30 7.02 -3.74
N VAL A 149 17.94 6.72 -4.99
CA VAL A 149 16.66 6.05 -5.29
C VAL A 149 16.67 4.58 -4.88
N VAL A 150 17.79 3.87 -5.04
CA VAL A 150 17.95 2.50 -4.53
C VAL A 150 17.78 2.48 -3.02
N ASP A 151 18.49 3.37 -2.31
CA ASP A 151 18.43 3.49 -0.85
C ASP A 151 17.00 3.85 -0.39
N LEU A 152 16.33 4.77 -1.10
CA LEU A 152 14.94 5.12 -0.82
C LEU A 152 13.98 3.93 -0.92
N LEU A 153 14.08 3.11 -1.98
CA LEU A 153 13.21 1.94 -2.13
C LEU A 153 13.49 0.90 -1.05
N LEU A 154 14.76 0.66 -0.72
CA LEU A 154 15.16 -0.25 0.36
C LEU A 154 14.66 0.24 1.73
N GLU A 155 14.86 1.52 2.05
CA GLU A 155 14.37 2.12 3.30
C GLU A 155 12.83 2.06 3.37
N THR A 156 12.15 2.35 2.25
CA THR A 156 10.69 2.26 2.15
C THR A 156 10.21 0.84 2.41
N LYS A 157 10.86 -0.16 1.82
CA LYS A 157 10.53 -1.58 2.04
C LYS A 157 10.77 -1.98 3.50
N TYR A 158 11.94 -1.63 4.05
CA TYR A 158 12.26 -1.93 5.45
C TYR A 158 11.26 -1.32 6.42
N ASN A 159 10.90 -0.05 6.24
CA ASN A 159 9.90 0.62 7.07
C ASN A 159 8.52 -0.05 6.96
N THR A 160 8.14 -0.44 5.74
CA THR A 160 6.86 -1.12 5.50
C THR A 160 6.81 -2.50 6.14
N ASP A 161 7.88 -3.28 6.01
CA ASP A 161 8.02 -4.59 6.64
C ASP A 161 8.05 -4.50 8.17
N ALA A 162 8.68 -3.46 8.74
CA ALA A 162 8.64 -3.21 10.18
C ALA A 162 7.22 -2.89 10.67
N GLY A 163 6.45 -2.13 9.88
CA GLY A 163 5.02 -1.92 10.12
C GLY A 163 4.23 -3.23 10.04
N GLN A 164 4.46 -4.03 8.99
CA GLN A 164 3.81 -5.32 8.80
C GLN A 164 4.15 -6.31 9.93
N LEU A 165 5.39 -6.32 10.42
CA LEU A 165 5.79 -7.15 11.55
C LEU A 165 4.94 -6.84 12.78
N VAL A 166 4.81 -5.56 13.13
CA VAL A 166 3.99 -5.14 14.28
C VAL A 166 2.52 -5.49 14.06
N ASP A 167 2.01 -5.39 12.83
CA ASP A 167 0.65 -5.78 12.50
C ASP A 167 0.42 -7.28 12.68
N CYS A 168 1.26 -8.12 12.08
CA CYS A 168 1.15 -9.57 12.12
C CYS A 168 1.28 -10.14 13.54
N ILE A 169 2.19 -9.63 14.37
CA ILE A 169 2.32 -10.11 15.77
C ILE A 169 1.17 -9.62 16.67
N SER A 170 0.37 -8.66 16.19
CA SER A 170 -0.84 -8.21 16.88
C SER A 170 -2.04 -9.07 16.53
N GLU A 171 -2.02 -9.72 15.37
CA GLU A 171 -3.09 -10.59 14.89
C GLU A 171 -3.30 -11.78 15.84
N GLY A 172 -4.57 -12.08 16.16
CA GLY A 172 -4.92 -13.14 17.09
C GLY A 172 -4.66 -12.85 18.57
N SER A 173 -4.12 -11.67 18.92
CA SER A 173 -4.11 -11.22 20.31
C SER A 173 -5.54 -10.91 20.76
N THR A 174 -6.07 -11.70 21.70
CA THR A 174 -7.35 -11.41 22.37
C THR A 174 -7.18 -10.42 23.52
N ASP A 175 -5.94 -10.02 23.81
CA ASP A 175 -5.64 -9.00 24.80
C ASP A 175 -5.75 -7.61 24.17
N LEU A 176 -6.91 -6.99 24.33
CA LEU A 176 -7.18 -5.64 23.86
C LEU A 176 -6.38 -4.57 24.61
N SER A 177 -5.73 -4.89 25.74
CA SER A 177 -4.85 -3.95 26.44
C SER A 177 -3.58 -3.63 25.65
N ALA A 178 -3.19 -4.51 24.72
CA ALA A 178 -2.08 -4.29 23.80
C ALA A 178 -2.42 -3.30 22.65
N PHE A 179 -3.70 -2.91 22.50
CA PHE A 179 -4.13 -1.93 21.50
C PHE A 179 -4.06 -0.52 22.07
N SER A 180 -3.41 0.36 21.34
CA SER A 180 -3.24 1.76 21.76
C SER A 180 -3.18 2.66 20.54
N LEU A 181 -3.51 3.94 20.74
CA LEU A 181 -3.36 4.95 19.70
C LEU A 181 -1.92 5.06 19.22
N ASN A 182 -0.94 4.94 20.12
CA ASN A 182 0.48 4.96 19.76
C ASN A 182 0.84 3.82 18.79
N LYS A 183 0.30 2.62 19.03
CA LYS A 183 0.52 1.46 18.16
C LYS A 183 -0.16 1.65 16.80
N HIS A 184 -1.38 2.18 16.78
CA HIS A 184 -2.09 2.54 15.54
C HIS A 184 -1.34 3.62 14.73
N CYS A 185 -0.86 4.68 15.37
CA CYS A 185 -0.03 5.71 14.74
C CYS A 185 1.27 5.13 14.16
N PHE A 186 1.92 4.20 14.89
CA PHE A 186 3.09 3.49 14.38
C PHE A 186 2.76 2.71 13.12
N LEU A 187 1.68 1.92 13.12
CA LEU A 187 1.23 1.15 11.95
C LEU A 187 0.91 2.08 10.78
N SER A 188 0.12 3.13 11.01
CA SER A 188 -0.23 4.13 9.99
C SER A 188 1.01 4.74 9.33
N LYS A 189 2.04 5.05 10.12
CA LYS A 189 3.30 5.62 9.63
C LYS A 189 4.14 4.58 8.88
N PHE A 190 4.40 3.43 9.48
CA PHE A 190 5.36 2.46 8.98
C PHE A 190 4.76 1.55 7.91
N LYS A 191 3.60 0.96 8.17
CA LYS A 191 2.92 0.06 7.22
C LYS A 191 2.39 0.82 6.00
N THR A 192 1.95 2.08 6.15
CA THR A 192 1.19 2.76 5.09
C THR A 192 1.84 4.04 4.55
N MET A 193 2.23 4.98 5.41
CA MET A 193 2.64 6.32 4.98
C MET A 193 3.87 6.32 4.06
N PHE A 194 4.93 5.58 4.42
CA PHE A 194 6.20 5.61 3.70
C PHE A 194 6.06 5.19 2.23
N TYR A 195 5.50 4.01 1.97
CA TYR A 195 5.37 3.52 0.59
C TYR A 195 4.23 4.20 -0.19
N SER A 196 3.23 4.75 0.51
CA SER A 196 2.03 5.30 -0.15
C SER A 196 2.14 6.77 -0.52
N PHE A 197 2.88 7.57 0.25
CA PHE A 197 2.94 9.01 0.07
C PHE A 197 4.37 9.53 -0.01
N TYR A 198 5.23 9.15 0.94
CA TYR A 198 6.59 9.66 1.03
C TYR A 198 7.45 9.20 -0.15
N CYS A 199 7.49 7.90 -0.42
CA CYS A 199 8.33 7.32 -1.46
C CYS A 199 7.99 7.87 -2.86
N PRO A 200 6.72 7.91 -3.33
CA PRO A 200 6.41 8.48 -4.64
C PRO A 200 6.87 9.93 -4.84
N VAL A 201 6.74 10.77 -3.81
CA VAL A 201 7.21 12.16 -3.88
C VAL A 201 8.74 12.23 -3.92
N LEU A 202 9.44 11.43 -3.11
CA LEU A 202 10.90 11.42 -3.13
C LEU A 202 11.48 10.82 -4.42
N LEU A 203 10.82 9.84 -5.04
CA LEU A 203 11.18 9.38 -6.38
C LEU A 203 11.14 10.55 -7.38
N SER A 204 10.09 11.37 -7.29
CA SER A 204 9.91 12.55 -8.14
C SER A 204 10.99 13.61 -7.90
N LEU A 205 11.27 13.93 -6.63
CA LEU A 205 12.30 14.91 -6.24
C LEU A 205 13.70 14.49 -6.72
N ASN A 206 14.05 13.21 -6.54
CA ASN A 206 15.32 12.67 -7.02
C ASN A 206 15.41 12.75 -8.55
N TYR A 207 14.34 12.40 -9.28
CA TYR A 207 14.32 12.49 -10.73
C TYR A 207 14.57 13.93 -11.23
N VAL A 208 13.85 14.92 -10.68
CA VAL A 208 14.00 16.32 -11.10
C VAL A 208 15.26 17.00 -10.57
N SER A 209 16.03 16.36 -9.68
CA SER A 209 17.26 16.94 -9.11
C SER A 209 18.33 17.29 -10.16
N THR A 210 18.30 16.61 -11.30
CA THR A 210 19.16 16.89 -12.45
C THR A 210 18.84 18.21 -13.15
N SER A 211 17.57 18.64 -13.05
CA SER A 211 17.06 19.87 -13.67
C SER A 211 16.89 21.01 -12.66
N ILE A 212 16.65 20.68 -11.39
CA ILE A 212 16.40 21.62 -10.31
C ILE A 212 17.39 21.34 -9.17
N PRO A 213 18.59 21.96 -9.20
CA PRO A 213 19.60 21.75 -8.16
C PRO A 213 19.08 22.12 -6.76
N GLY A 214 19.37 21.29 -5.76
CA GLY A 214 18.99 21.52 -4.37
C GLY A 214 17.54 21.18 -4.02
N ILE A 215 16.78 20.54 -4.92
CA ILE A 215 15.41 20.10 -4.64
C ILE A 215 15.35 18.76 -3.87
N ALA A 216 16.41 17.94 -3.99
CA ALA A 216 16.53 16.63 -3.35
C ALA A 216 17.58 16.69 -2.22
N THR A 217 17.25 17.37 -1.11
CA THR A 217 18.14 17.46 0.07
C THR A 217 17.48 16.84 1.29
N PRO A 218 18.27 16.45 2.32
CA PRO A 218 17.73 15.92 3.58
C PRO A 218 16.71 16.85 4.24
N GLU A 219 16.89 18.17 4.16
CA GLU A 219 15.97 19.16 4.73
C GLU A 219 14.61 19.16 4.01
N VAL A 220 14.62 19.03 2.68
CA VAL A 220 13.38 18.90 1.89
C VAL A 220 12.70 17.59 2.23
N PHE A 221 13.44 16.48 2.30
CA PHE A 221 12.89 15.18 2.64
C PHE A 221 12.29 15.14 4.06
N SER A 222 12.92 15.81 5.04
CA SER A 222 12.34 15.96 6.39
C SER A 222 10.98 16.66 6.35
N LYS A 223 10.88 17.78 5.62
CA LYS A 223 9.62 18.52 5.48
C LYS A 223 8.55 17.68 4.78
N VAL A 224 8.90 16.94 3.75
CA VAL A 224 7.98 16.02 3.07
C VAL A 224 7.47 14.94 4.04
N LYS A 225 8.36 14.39 4.87
CA LYS A 225 8.00 13.41 5.91
C LYS A 225 7.01 14.01 6.93
N GLU A 226 7.31 15.21 7.44
CA GLU A 226 6.43 15.94 8.37
C GLU A 226 5.05 16.21 7.79
N ILE A 227 4.98 16.59 6.52
CA ILE A 227 3.71 16.79 5.81
C ILE A 227 2.91 15.49 5.72
N PHE A 228 3.55 14.37 5.38
CA PHE A 228 2.82 13.12 5.10
C PHE A 228 2.52 12.25 6.32
N ILE A 229 3.14 12.46 7.48
CA ILE A 229 2.75 11.77 8.74
C ILE A 229 1.24 11.87 9.00
N PRO A 230 0.63 13.07 9.11
CA PRO A 230 -0.81 13.19 9.37
C PRO A 230 -1.67 12.68 8.21
N PHE A 231 -1.19 12.75 6.96
CA PHE A 231 -1.92 12.17 5.81
C PHE A 231 -1.94 10.63 5.87
N GLY A 232 -0.83 10.02 6.30
CA GLY A 232 -0.75 8.57 6.50
C GLY A 232 -1.70 8.09 7.58
N GLU A 233 -1.74 8.80 8.71
CA GLU A 233 -2.72 8.56 9.80
C GLU A 233 -4.15 8.69 9.27
N TYR A 234 -4.47 9.80 8.62
CA TYR A 234 -5.81 10.02 8.06
C TYR A 234 -6.20 8.92 7.05
N TYR A 235 -5.28 8.54 6.16
CA TYR A 235 -5.53 7.52 5.16
C TYR A 235 -5.77 6.14 5.81
N GLN A 236 -5.00 5.78 6.84
CA GLN A 236 -5.20 4.53 7.56
C GLN A 236 -6.52 4.52 8.34
N VAL A 237 -6.88 5.63 8.99
CA VAL A 237 -8.19 5.75 9.65
C VAL A 237 -9.35 5.59 8.65
N GLN A 238 -9.20 6.13 7.44
CA GLN A 238 -10.17 5.90 6.36
C GLN A 238 -10.22 4.44 5.91
N ASP A 239 -9.07 3.78 5.78
CA ASP A 239 -8.98 2.37 5.38
C ASP A 239 -9.68 1.47 6.42
N ASP A 240 -9.37 1.64 7.70
CA ASP A 240 -9.99 0.91 8.83
C ASP A 240 -11.52 1.14 8.89
N TYR A 241 -11.96 2.38 8.64
CA TYR A 241 -13.39 2.69 8.58
C TYR A 241 -14.07 2.00 7.39
N VAL A 242 -13.44 2.04 6.22
CA VAL A 242 -13.96 1.39 5.01
C VAL A 242 -14.01 -0.12 5.21
N ASP A 243 -12.99 -0.72 5.81
CA ASP A 243 -12.92 -2.17 6.07
C ASP A 243 -14.15 -2.67 6.85
N CYS A 244 -14.57 -1.93 7.88
CA CYS A 244 -15.71 -2.30 8.71
C CYS A 244 -17.09 -2.00 8.08
N TYR A 245 -17.24 -0.83 7.44
CA TYR A 245 -18.56 -0.29 7.08
C TYR A 245 -18.92 -0.38 5.59
N TYR A 246 -17.97 -0.60 4.69
CA TYR A 246 -18.27 -0.70 3.25
C TYR A 246 -18.60 -2.13 2.87
N THR A 247 -19.48 -2.27 1.88
CA THR A 247 -19.80 -3.57 1.29
C THR A 247 -18.64 -4.09 0.43
N PRO A 248 -18.51 -5.42 0.25
CA PRO A 248 -17.50 -5.99 -0.64
C PRO A 248 -17.54 -5.43 -2.05
N GLU A 249 -18.72 -5.09 -2.58
CA GLU A 249 -18.90 -4.50 -3.90
C GLU A 249 -18.32 -3.09 -3.99
N GLN A 250 -18.40 -2.31 -2.91
CA GLN A 250 -17.83 -0.95 -2.86
C GLN A 250 -16.31 -0.95 -2.71
N MET A 251 -15.77 -1.94 -2.00
CA MET A 251 -14.34 -2.01 -1.66
C MET A 251 -13.52 -2.85 -2.65
N GLY A 252 -14.17 -3.84 -3.29
CA GLY A 252 -13.52 -4.86 -4.10
C GLY A 252 -12.74 -5.91 -3.28
N LYS A 253 -12.95 -5.94 -1.95
CA LYS A 253 -12.49 -6.96 -1.00
C LYS A 253 -13.50 -7.12 0.14
N ILE A 254 -13.44 -8.24 0.85
CA ILE A 254 -14.16 -8.44 2.12
C ILE A 254 -13.30 -7.84 3.24
N GLY A 255 -13.88 -7.02 4.11
CA GLY A 255 -13.20 -6.51 5.30
C GLY A 255 -13.04 -7.59 6.36
N THR A 256 -11.89 -7.63 7.02
CA THR A 256 -11.53 -8.70 7.96
C THR A 256 -10.94 -8.21 9.28
N ASP A 257 -10.80 -6.88 9.48
CA ASP A 257 -10.10 -6.31 10.62
C ASP A 257 -10.62 -6.81 11.98
N ILE A 258 -11.94 -6.93 12.13
CA ILE A 258 -12.57 -7.38 13.37
C ILE A 258 -12.28 -8.86 13.64
N VAL A 259 -12.41 -9.71 12.62
CA VAL A 259 -12.28 -11.17 12.78
C VAL A 259 -10.82 -11.61 12.92
N ASP A 260 -9.90 -10.86 12.31
CA ASP A 260 -8.45 -11.07 12.43
C ASP A 260 -7.87 -10.42 13.69
N GLY A 261 -8.63 -9.53 14.34
CA GLY A 261 -8.20 -8.86 15.56
C GLY A 261 -7.13 -7.81 15.29
N LYS A 262 -7.26 -7.07 14.19
CA LYS A 262 -6.32 -6.00 13.83
C LYS A 262 -6.44 -4.82 14.80
N CYS A 263 -5.33 -4.14 15.03
CA CYS A 263 -5.26 -2.93 15.86
C CYS A 263 -5.80 -1.71 15.09
N SER A 264 -7.05 -1.77 14.63
CA SER A 264 -7.70 -0.74 13.82
C SER A 264 -8.06 0.50 14.66
N TRP A 265 -8.23 1.63 13.98
CA TRP A 265 -8.69 2.87 14.59
C TRP A 265 -10.03 2.69 15.32
N LEU A 266 -10.93 1.87 14.77
CA LEU A 266 -12.25 1.63 15.35
C LEU A 266 -12.16 0.97 16.71
N ILE A 267 -11.36 -0.09 16.88
CA ILE A 267 -11.23 -0.76 18.19
C ILE A 267 -10.52 0.14 19.20
N VAL A 268 -9.46 0.83 18.78
CA VAL A 268 -8.73 1.75 19.66
C VAL A 268 -9.64 2.88 20.14
N THR A 269 -10.48 3.43 19.26
CA THR A 269 -11.45 4.48 19.61
C THR A 269 -12.61 3.95 20.44
N ALA A 270 -13.09 2.73 20.16
CA ALA A 270 -14.12 2.11 20.98
C ALA A 270 -13.64 1.91 22.42
N LEU A 271 -12.41 1.44 22.61
CA LEU A 271 -11.83 1.18 23.93
C LEU A 271 -11.66 2.45 24.78
N THR A 272 -11.56 3.63 24.17
CA THR A 272 -11.46 4.91 24.91
C THR A 272 -12.82 5.46 25.35
N HIS A 273 -13.92 5.05 24.70
CA HIS A 273 -15.27 5.54 24.97
C HIS A 273 -16.19 4.50 25.64
N ALA A 274 -15.87 3.21 25.50
CA ALA A 274 -16.68 2.11 26.00
C ALA A 274 -16.79 2.12 27.53
N ASN A 275 -18.01 1.89 28.02
CA ASN A 275 -18.22 1.56 29.43
C ASN A 275 -17.75 0.13 29.76
N SER A 276 -17.77 -0.25 31.03
CA SER A 276 -17.28 -1.58 31.47
C SER A 276 -17.99 -2.77 30.82
N GLU A 277 -19.29 -2.66 30.54
CA GLU A 277 -20.06 -3.73 29.90
C GLU A 277 -19.73 -3.83 28.41
N GLN A 278 -19.70 -2.70 27.71
CA GLN A 278 -19.30 -2.65 26.30
C GLN A 278 -17.87 -3.15 26.10
N ARG A 279 -16.96 -2.77 26.99
CA ARG A 279 -15.58 -3.26 26.98
C ARG A 279 -15.50 -4.78 27.13
N ARG A 280 -16.26 -5.36 28.07
CA ARG A 280 -16.33 -6.82 28.25
C ARG A 280 -16.79 -7.53 26.99
N VAL A 281 -17.81 -6.99 26.33
CA VAL A 281 -18.31 -7.52 25.04
C VAL A 281 -17.22 -7.44 23.96
N LEU A 282 -16.51 -6.32 23.85
CA LEU A 282 -15.39 -6.17 22.90
C LEU A 282 -14.29 -7.22 23.17
N GLU A 283 -13.89 -7.42 24.43
CA GLU A 283 -12.88 -8.41 24.82
C GLU A 283 -13.32 -9.86 24.51
N GLU A 284 -14.61 -10.16 24.59
CA GLU A 284 -15.16 -11.48 24.27
C GLU A 284 -15.30 -11.75 22.76
N CYS A 285 -15.63 -10.70 22.00
CA CYS A 285 -16.07 -10.80 20.61
C CYS A 285 -15.00 -10.46 19.57
N TYR A 286 -14.09 -9.53 19.86
CA TYR A 286 -13.08 -9.06 18.91
C TYR A 286 -12.01 -10.11 18.61
N GLY A 287 -11.52 -10.20 17.38
CA GLY A 287 -10.53 -11.19 16.95
C GLY A 287 -11.05 -12.62 16.93
N ARG A 288 -12.35 -12.81 16.72
CA ARG A 288 -13.00 -14.13 16.66
C ARG A 288 -13.57 -14.35 15.25
N LYS A 289 -13.24 -15.50 14.66
CA LYS A 289 -13.76 -15.96 13.37
C LYS A 289 -15.21 -16.48 13.50
N ASP A 290 -16.08 -15.61 13.98
CA ASP A 290 -17.48 -15.90 14.28
C ASP A 290 -18.33 -14.69 13.88
N ALA A 291 -19.30 -14.92 12.98
CA ALA A 291 -20.11 -13.86 12.39
C ALA A 291 -21.02 -13.16 13.39
N GLU A 292 -21.52 -13.86 14.41
CA GLU A 292 -22.36 -13.25 15.46
C GLU A 292 -21.52 -12.39 16.39
N LYS A 293 -20.28 -12.81 16.68
CA LYS A 293 -19.33 -11.99 17.44
C LYS A 293 -18.90 -10.75 16.67
N GLU A 294 -18.59 -10.87 15.39
CA GLU A 294 -18.28 -9.73 14.52
C GLU A 294 -19.44 -8.73 14.51
N LYS A 295 -20.68 -9.23 14.33
CA LYS A 295 -21.89 -8.41 14.38
C LYS A 295 -22.03 -7.69 15.72
N ARG A 296 -21.78 -8.37 16.84
CA ARG A 296 -21.86 -7.74 18.17
C ARG A 296 -20.82 -6.63 18.34
N VAL A 297 -19.60 -6.79 17.81
CA VAL A 297 -18.61 -5.70 17.79
C VAL A 297 -19.13 -4.49 17.00
N LYS A 298 -19.71 -4.72 15.82
CA LYS A 298 -20.28 -3.63 15.00
C LYS A 298 -21.43 -2.91 15.70
N GLU A 299 -22.29 -3.63 16.41
CA GLU A 299 -23.35 -3.03 17.24
C GLU A 299 -22.76 -2.10 18.32
N ILE A 300 -21.67 -2.50 18.99
CA ILE A 300 -20.99 -1.63 19.98
C ILE A 300 -20.42 -0.38 19.28
N TYR A 301 -19.85 -0.51 18.08
CA TYR A 301 -19.36 0.65 17.32
C TYR A 301 -20.49 1.62 16.94
N ASP A 302 -21.67 1.11 16.60
CA ASP A 302 -22.85 1.90 16.31
C ASP A 302 -23.41 2.58 17.59
N GLU A 303 -23.46 1.86 18.71
CA GLU A 303 -23.86 2.40 20.03
C GLU A 303 -22.95 3.57 20.47
N LEU A 304 -21.67 3.52 20.12
CA LEU A 304 -20.67 4.56 20.41
C LEU A 304 -20.61 5.68 19.35
N ASP A 305 -21.48 5.64 18.34
CA ASP A 305 -21.52 6.57 17.21
C ASP A 305 -20.14 6.78 16.54
N LEU A 306 -19.35 5.71 16.39
CA LEU A 306 -18.04 5.80 15.75
C LEU A 306 -18.15 6.24 14.28
N ARG A 307 -19.29 5.92 13.64
CA ARG A 307 -19.63 6.38 12.29
C ARG A 307 -19.83 7.89 12.23
N GLY A 308 -20.61 8.47 13.15
CA GLY A 308 -20.80 9.91 13.24
C GLY A 308 -19.51 10.64 13.59
N ASN A 309 -18.71 10.10 14.52
CA ASN A 309 -17.41 10.64 14.89
C ASN A 309 -16.45 10.73 13.69
N MET A 310 -16.40 9.70 12.84
CA MET A 310 -15.60 9.72 11.62
C MET A 310 -16.10 10.76 10.61
N LEU A 311 -17.41 10.97 10.47
CA LEU A 311 -17.98 11.94 9.52
C LEU A 311 -17.88 13.40 10.01
N ASN A 312 -17.87 13.60 11.33
CA ASN A 312 -17.68 14.89 11.99
C ASN A 312 -16.20 15.31 12.07
N THR A 313 -15.26 14.43 11.70
CA THR A 313 -13.82 14.77 11.59
C THR A 313 -13.48 15.79 10.52
N ARG A 314 -14.46 16.32 9.76
CA ARG A 314 -14.29 17.58 8.99
C ARG A 314 -13.77 18.75 9.85
N GLY A 315 -13.84 18.64 11.19
CA GLY A 315 -13.30 19.59 12.16
C GLY A 315 -12.22 19.06 13.10
N ILE A 316 -11.73 17.83 12.97
CA ILE A 316 -10.54 17.41 13.74
C ILE A 316 -9.33 18.07 13.09
N ARG A 317 -8.97 19.26 13.58
CA ARG A 317 -7.55 19.51 13.83
C ARG A 317 -7.10 18.29 14.62
N LEU A 318 -6.25 17.45 14.03
CA LEU A 318 -5.40 16.55 14.79
C LEU A 318 -4.49 17.47 15.61
N SER A 319 -5.05 18.05 16.67
CA SER A 319 -4.30 18.77 17.69
C SER A 319 -3.62 17.70 18.51
N TRP A 320 -2.44 17.33 18.04
CA TRP A 320 -1.36 16.93 18.93
C TRP A 320 -0.98 18.13 19.79
#